data_AF-A0A3D3PGZ0-F1
#
_entry.id   AF-A0A3D3PGZ0-F1
#
_cell.length_a   1.000
_cell.length_b   1.000
_cell.length_c   1.000
_cell.angle_alpha   90.00
_cell.angle_beta   90.00
_cell.angle_gamma   90.00
#
_symmetry.space_group_name_H-M   'P 1'
#
loop_
_entity.id
_entity.type
_entity.pdbx_description
1 polymer ?
#
loop_
_entity_poly.entity_id
_entity_poly.type
_entity_poly.pdbx_seq_one_letter_code
_entity_poly.pdbx_strand_id
1 'polypeptide(L)'
;MSKIDQAKKILKELGLPTSQQNEISAYTLLALCGIKRRDSWSKATRKSLKVTKGIMAFVLDIHKKEYAPNTRETFRRQVLHQFVQARIADYNPDNPKLPVNSPNAHYALTQGALDAIKTFGTKDWKKSVDKFILEEGDLSKKYKKERKQILIPVKLSNGKTLKLSAGKHNEVQAAIVHSFAARFANGGSVLYLGDTAKKDLYVDEKMLKELGIPVNQHSKLPDVIIYDHSKNWLFLIEAVTSHA
;
A
#
# COMPACT_ATOMS: atom_id res chain seq x y z
N MET A 1 1.51 -33.53 -0.24
CA MET A 1 1.26 -32.09 0.07
C MET A 1 0.63 -31.44 -1.16
N SER A 2 -0.47 -30.70 -1.02
CA SER A 2 -1.11 -30.07 -2.18
C SER A 2 -0.28 -28.89 -2.70
N LYS A 3 -0.51 -28.48 -3.96
CA LYS A 3 0.16 -27.30 -4.52
C LYS A 3 -0.13 -26.01 -3.76
N ILE A 4 -1.32 -25.93 -3.16
CA ILE A 4 -1.74 -24.82 -2.31
C ILE A 4 -0.92 -24.81 -1.02
N ASP A 5 -0.75 -25.97 -0.37
CA ASP A 5 0.03 -26.07 0.87
C ASP A 5 1.51 -25.75 0.62
N GLN A 6 2.05 -26.19 -0.52
CA GLN A 6 3.40 -25.81 -0.94
C GLN A 6 3.51 -24.30 -1.15
N ALA A 7 2.53 -23.67 -1.81
CA ALA A 7 2.51 -22.23 -2.01
C ALA A 7 2.44 -21.47 -0.67
N LYS A 8 1.61 -21.91 0.28
CA LYS A 8 1.57 -21.35 1.65
C LYS A 8 2.91 -21.47 2.35
N LYS A 9 3.58 -22.63 2.21
CA LYS A 9 4.91 -22.86 2.78
C LYS A 9 5.96 -21.93 2.18
N ILE A 10 5.97 -21.76 0.86
CA ILE A 10 6.82 -20.78 0.17
C ILE A 10 6.59 -19.38 0.72
N LEU A 11 5.33 -18.94 0.81
CA LEU A 11 5.00 -17.60 1.29
C LEU A 11 5.49 -17.39 2.74
N LYS A 12 5.31 -18.39 3.60
CA LYS A 12 5.85 -18.36 4.96
C LYS A 12 7.38 -18.25 4.97
N GLU A 13 8.07 -19.05 4.19
CA GLU A 13 9.54 -19.11 4.17
C GLU A 13 10.17 -17.89 3.50
N LEU A 14 9.49 -17.24 2.55
CA LEU A 14 9.86 -15.93 2.01
C LEU A 14 9.56 -14.77 2.97
N GLY A 15 9.03 -15.05 4.16
CA GLY A 15 8.87 -14.06 5.23
C GLY A 15 7.54 -13.31 5.25
N LEU A 16 6.50 -13.78 4.56
CA LEU A 16 5.18 -13.16 4.71
C LEU A 16 4.54 -13.44 6.07
N PRO A 17 3.79 -12.48 6.63
CA PRO A 17 3.02 -12.70 7.85
C PRO A 17 1.88 -13.69 7.63
N THR A 18 1.35 -14.25 8.73
CA THR A 18 0.30 -15.27 8.72
C THR A 18 -0.94 -14.87 7.92
N SER A 19 -1.26 -13.57 7.87
CA SER A 19 -2.37 -13.03 7.06
C SER A 19 -2.23 -13.30 5.56
N GLN A 20 -1.02 -13.49 5.05
CA GLN A 20 -0.72 -13.79 3.65
C GLN A 20 -0.36 -15.28 3.43
N GLN A 21 -0.58 -16.15 4.41
CA GLN A 21 -0.39 -17.60 4.31
C GLN A 21 -1.73 -18.34 4.10
N ASN A 22 -2.74 -17.62 3.60
CA ASN A 22 -4.08 -18.14 3.34
C ASN A 22 -4.23 -18.67 1.90
N GLU A 23 -5.40 -19.26 1.61
CA GLU A 23 -5.68 -19.90 0.32
C GLU A 23 -5.66 -18.90 -0.86
N ILE A 24 -6.22 -17.70 -0.69
CA ILE A 24 -6.24 -16.65 -1.73
C ILE A 24 -4.81 -16.23 -2.08
N SER A 25 -3.94 -16.12 -1.07
CA SER A 25 -2.53 -15.76 -1.27
C SER A 25 -1.77 -16.87 -2.00
N ALA A 26 -2.01 -18.13 -1.63
CA ALA A 26 -1.45 -19.28 -2.34
C ALA A 26 -1.90 -19.34 -3.81
N TYR A 27 -3.19 -19.15 -4.08
CA TYR A 27 -3.70 -19.08 -5.46
C TYR A 27 -3.09 -17.94 -6.27
N THR A 28 -2.92 -16.77 -5.64
CA THR A 28 -2.29 -15.61 -6.27
C THR A 28 -0.84 -15.93 -6.64
N LEU A 29 -0.08 -16.54 -5.73
CA LEU A 29 1.29 -16.96 -6.01
C LEU A 29 1.34 -17.97 -7.16
N LEU A 30 0.49 -18.99 -7.15
CA LEU A 30 0.41 -20.01 -8.20
C LEU A 30 0.12 -19.40 -9.57
N ALA A 31 -0.81 -18.46 -9.63
CA ALA A 31 -1.15 -17.73 -10.86
C ALA A 31 0.05 -16.93 -11.38
N LEU A 32 0.71 -16.15 -10.51
CA LEU A 32 1.89 -15.35 -10.88
C LEU A 32 3.07 -16.23 -11.33
N CYS A 33 3.22 -17.43 -10.76
CA CYS A 33 4.22 -18.40 -11.21
C CYS A 33 3.82 -19.14 -12.49
N GLY A 34 2.54 -19.10 -12.87
CA GLY A 34 1.98 -19.92 -13.96
C GLY A 34 1.99 -21.43 -13.67
N ILE A 35 1.97 -21.83 -12.40
CA ILE A 35 2.11 -23.25 -12.00
C ILE A 35 0.75 -23.91 -11.79
N LYS A 36 0.50 -25.00 -12.53
CA LYS A 36 -0.68 -25.86 -12.37
C LYS A 36 -0.45 -27.00 -11.38
N ARG A 37 -1.51 -27.78 -11.13
CA ARG A 37 -1.56 -28.85 -10.12
C ARG A 37 -0.42 -29.88 -10.19
N ARG A 38 0.11 -30.17 -11.39
CA ARG A 38 1.16 -31.20 -11.63
C ARG A 38 2.52 -30.62 -12.00
N ASP A 39 2.65 -29.30 -12.08
CA ASP A 39 3.91 -28.70 -12.51
C ASP A 39 4.93 -28.64 -11.36
N SER A 40 6.20 -28.87 -11.71
CA SER A 40 7.33 -28.59 -10.83
C SER A 40 7.51 -27.09 -10.66
N TRP A 41 7.93 -26.65 -9.47
CA TRP A 41 8.23 -25.24 -9.19
C TRP A 41 9.37 -24.69 -10.07
N SER A 42 10.28 -25.54 -10.54
CA SER A 42 11.33 -25.17 -11.51
C SER A 42 10.78 -24.58 -12.82
N LYS A 43 9.53 -24.92 -13.19
CA LYS A 43 8.83 -24.38 -14.37
C LYS A 43 8.18 -23.02 -14.13
N ALA A 44 8.35 -22.42 -12.95
CA ALA A 44 7.76 -21.12 -12.66
C ALA A 44 8.22 -20.08 -13.69
N THR A 45 7.29 -19.25 -14.12
CA THR A 45 7.53 -18.19 -15.10
C THR A 45 7.23 -16.83 -14.51
N ARG A 46 7.75 -15.78 -15.16
CA ARG A 46 7.44 -14.39 -14.85
C ARG A 46 6.61 -13.82 -15.98
N LYS A 47 5.29 -13.88 -15.84
CA LYS A 47 4.33 -13.24 -16.75
C LYS A 47 3.55 -12.16 -16.02
N SER A 48 3.40 -11.02 -16.67
CA SER A 48 2.54 -9.94 -16.20
C SER A 48 1.06 -10.32 -16.31
N LEU A 49 0.35 -10.29 -15.19
CA LEU A 49 -1.05 -10.67 -15.09
C LEU A 49 -1.89 -9.55 -14.47
N LYS A 50 -3.03 -9.25 -15.11
CA LYS A 50 -4.08 -8.43 -14.50
C LYS A 50 -4.81 -9.23 -13.43
N VAL A 51 -5.41 -8.54 -12.45
CA VAL A 51 -6.12 -9.20 -11.34
C VAL A 51 -7.26 -10.10 -11.83
N THR A 52 -8.23 -9.54 -12.56
CA THR A 52 -9.42 -10.29 -13.00
C THR A 52 -9.13 -11.23 -14.17
N LYS A 53 -8.61 -10.68 -15.28
CA LYS A 53 -8.38 -11.44 -16.52
C LYS A 53 -7.12 -12.35 -16.49
N GLY A 54 -6.29 -12.23 -15.45
CA GLY A 54 -5.09 -13.04 -15.28
C GLY A 54 -5.20 -13.93 -14.07
N ILE A 55 -5.11 -13.34 -12.87
CA ILE A 55 -5.02 -14.10 -11.61
C ILE A 55 -6.33 -14.83 -11.31
N MET A 56 -7.47 -14.12 -11.23
CA MET A 56 -8.76 -14.74 -10.93
C MET A 56 -9.17 -15.75 -12.00
N ALA A 57 -8.96 -15.42 -13.28
CA ALA A 57 -9.21 -16.33 -14.40
C ALA A 57 -8.36 -17.62 -14.32
N PHE A 58 -7.09 -17.52 -13.95
CA PHE A 58 -6.23 -18.69 -13.74
C PHE A 58 -6.76 -19.58 -12.62
N VAL A 59 -7.22 -18.98 -11.52
CA VAL A 59 -7.75 -19.73 -10.37
C VAL A 59 -9.05 -20.44 -10.71
N LEU A 60 -9.93 -19.77 -11.46
CA LEU A 60 -11.13 -20.39 -12.00
C LEU A 60 -10.79 -21.57 -12.92
N ASP A 61 -9.87 -21.40 -13.87
CA ASP A 61 -9.55 -22.45 -14.83
C ASP A 61 -8.91 -23.69 -14.19
N ILE A 62 -7.87 -23.49 -13.37
CA ILE A 62 -7.03 -24.57 -12.85
C ILE A 62 -7.62 -25.20 -11.60
N HIS A 63 -8.22 -24.38 -10.72
CA HIS A 63 -8.70 -24.82 -9.41
C HIS A 63 -10.23 -24.89 -9.33
N LYS A 64 -10.94 -24.47 -10.38
CA LYS A 64 -12.43 -24.45 -10.44
C LYS A 64 -13.04 -23.63 -9.30
N LYS A 65 -12.31 -22.61 -8.83
CA LYS A 65 -12.75 -21.71 -7.77
C LYS A 65 -13.11 -20.36 -8.37
N GLU A 66 -14.41 -20.10 -8.38
CA GLU A 66 -14.96 -18.83 -8.83
C GLU A 66 -14.93 -17.80 -7.70
N TYR A 67 -14.63 -16.55 -8.05
CA TYR A 67 -14.66 -15.43 -7.13
C TYR A 67 -15.55 -14.35 -7.70
N ALA A 68 -16.48 -13.87 -6.88
CA ALA A 68 -17.35 -12.76 -7.26
C ALA A 68 -16.52 -11.49 -7.58
N PRO A 69 -17.00 -10.61 -8.47
CA PRO A 69 -16.25 -9.44 -8.94
C PRO A 69 -15.71 -8.52 -7.82
N ASN A 70 -16.48 -8.37 -6.73
CA ASN A 70 -16.07 -7.61 -5.53
C ASN A 70 -14.80 -8.16 -4.85
N THR A 71 -14.48 -9.45 -5.03
CA THR A 71 -13.27 -10.07 -4.48
C THR A 71 -11.99 -9.54 -5.12
N ARG A 72 -12.08 -8.87 -6.27
CA ARG A 72 -10.94 -8.20 -6.91
C ARG A 72 -10.18 -7.31 -5.92
N GLU A 73 -10.89 -6.57 -5.08
CA GLU A 73 -10.25 -5.68 -4.09
C GLU A 73 -9.56 -6.47 -2.96
N THR A 74 -10.04 -7.67 -2.63
CA THR A 74 -9.35 -8.60 -1.72
C THR A 74 -8.00 -9.03 -2.30
N PHE A 75 -7.99 -9.50 -3.56
CA PHE A 75 -6.74 -9.86 -4.25
C PHE A 75 -5.77 -8.67 -4.29
N ARG A 76 -6.28 -7.47 -4.60
CA ARG A 76 -5.45 -6.27 -4.74
C ARG A 76 -4.89 -5.77 -3.41
N ARG A 77 -5.75 -5.50 -2.42
CA ARG A 77 -5.39 -4.83 -1.16
C ARG A 77 -4.80 -5.79 -0.13
N GLN A 78 -5.37 -7.00 -0.01
CA GLN A 78 -4.99 -7.94 1.05
C GLN A 78 -3.86 -8.89 0.62
N VAL A 79 -3.62 -9.08 -0.68
CA VAL A 79 -2.59 -10.01 -1.15
C VAL A 79 -1.52 -9.30 -1.97
N LEU A 80 -1.86 -8.78 -3.15
CA LEU A 80 -0.89 -8.26 -4.11
C LEU A 80 -0.15 -7.04 -3.57
N HIS A 81 -0.83 -6.14 -2.85
CA HIS A 81 -0.18 -5.02 -2.18
C HIS A 81 0.90 -5.50 -1.19
N GLN A 82 0.62 -6.56 -0.43
CA GLN A 82 1.57 -7.15 0.51
C GLN A 82 2.72 -7.85 -0.22
N PHE A 83 2.44 -8.54 -1.33
CA PHE A 83 3.46 -9.15 -2.17
C PHE A 83 4.40 -8.09 -2.75
N VAL A 84 3.87 -6.93 -3.16
CA VAL A 84 4.68 -5.80 -3.64
C VAL A 84 5.54 -5.22 -2.50
N GLN A 85 4.97 -5.03 -1.32
CA GLN A 85 5.73 -4.56 -0.15
C GLN A 85 6.84 -5.51 0.28
N ALA A 86 6.58 -6.82 0.17
CA ALA A 86 7.54 -7.89 0.44
C ALA A 86 8.44 -8.21 -0.76
N ARG A 87 8.37 -7.44 -1.85
CA ARG A 87 9.20 -7.59 -3.05
C ARG A 87 9.09 -8.97 -3.71
N ILE A 88 7.93 -9.61 -3.59
CA ILE A 88 7.59 -10.86 -4.28
C ILE A 88 7.00 -10.58 -5.65
N ALA A 89 6.26 -9.48 -5.79
CA ALA A 89 5.68 -9.06 -7.05
C ALA A 89 6.05 -7.60 -7.39
N ASP A 90 6.27 -7.33 -8.66
CA ASP A 90 6.33 -5.98 -9.21
C ASP A 90 4.93 -5.49 -9.58
N TYR A 91 4.67 -4.21 -9.32
CA TYR A 91 3.45 -3.52 -9.74
C TYR A 91 3.68 -2.81 -11.08
N ASN A 92 2.85 -3.13 -12.06
CA ASN A 92 2.90 -2.60 -13.44
C ASN A 92 4.29 -2.66 -14.10
N PRO A 93 4.99 -3.82 -14.08
CA PRO A 93 6.34 -3.94 -14.62
C PRO A 93 6.45 -3.60 -16.12
N ASP A 94 5.38 -3.79 -16.90
CA ASP A 94 5.40 -3.51 -18.35
C ASP A 94 5.06 -2.04 -18.67
N ASN A 95 4.34 -1.36 -17.78
CA ASN A 95 4.01 0.06 -17.93
C ASN A 95 3.91 0.78 -16.57
N PRO A 96 5.06 1.26 -16.04
CA PRO A 96 5.12 1.90 -14.72
C PRO A 96 4.31 3.20 -14.60
N LYS A 97 3.92 3.82 -15.72
CA LYS A 97 3.18 5.09 -15.75
C LYS A 97 1.67 4.93 -15.58
N LEU A 98 1.17 3.69 -15.47
CA LEU A 98 -0.25 3.45 -15.24
C LEU A 98 -0.72 4.10 -13.93
N PRO A 99 -1.88 4.78 -13.92
CA PRO A 99 -2.51 5.24 -12.69
C PRO A 99 -2.71 4.07 -11.71
N VAL A 100 -2.57 4.31 -10.41
CA VAL A 100 -2.61 3.22 -9.40
C VAL A 100 -3.99 2.54 -9.35
N ASN A 101 -5.06 3.26 -9.69
CA ASN A 101 -6.42 2.74 -9.86
C ASN A 101 -6.79 2.31 -11.29
N SER A 102 -5.81 2.20 -12.18
CA SER A 102 -6.07 1.72 -13.53
C SER A 102 -6.69 0.31 -13.51
N PRO A 103 -7.76 0.06 -14.28
CA PRO A 103 -8.26 -1.31 -14.46
C PRO A 103 -7.25 -2.21 -15.18
N ASN A 104 -6.22 -1.61 -15.80
CA ASN A 104 -5.13 -2.30 -16.49
C ASN A 104 -3.93 -2.61 -15.58
N ALA A 105 -4.05 -2.34 -14.28
CA ALA A 105 -3.05 -2.73 -13.31
C ALA A 105 -2.71 -4.22 -13.43
N HIS A 106 -1.42 -4.53 -13.48
CA HIS A 106 -0.89 -5.87 -13.68
C HIS A 106 0.33 -6.11 -12.78
N TYR A 107 0.60 -7.38 -12.54
CA TYR A 107 1.60 -7.84 -11.58
C TYR A 107 2.39 -8.98 -12.19
N ALA A 108 3.70 -9.00 -11.94
CA ALA A 108 4.56 -10.15 -12.23
C ALA A 108 5.42 -10.43 -10.99
N LEU A 109 5.98 -11.63 -10.87
CA LEU A 109 6.98 -11.88 -9.83
C LEU A 109 8.18 -10.96 -9.99
N THR A 110 8.85 -10.59 -8.90
CA THR A 110 10.20 -10.05 -8.99
C THR A 110 11.17 -11.14 -9.46
N GLN A 111 12.32 -10.75 -10.01
CA GLN A 111 13.31 -11.73 -10.44
C GLN A 111 13.87 -12.52 -9.26
N GLY A 112 14.17 -11.86 -8.14
CA GLY A 112 14.67 -12.52 -6.93
C GLY A 112 13.69 -13.55 -6.37
N ALA A 113 12.39 -13.20 -6.33
CA ALA A 113 11.36 -14.15 -5.89
C ALA A 113 11.23 -15.33 -6.85
N LEU A 114 11.25 -15.09 -8.17
CA LEU A 114 11.19 -16.17 -9.17
C LEU A 114 12.36 -17.14 -9.02
N ASP A 115 13.58 -16.63 -8.89
CA ASP A 115 14.80 -17.43 -8.77
C ASP A 115 14.79 -18.29 -7.51
N ALA A 116 14.30 -17.75 -6.39
CA ALA A 116 14.08 -18.53 -5.19
C ALA A 116 13.00 -19.59 -5.40
N ILE A 117 11.81 -19.22 -5.87
CA ILE A 117 10.67 -20.14 -6.03
C ILE A 117 11.04 -21.34 -6.91
N LYS A 118 11.83 -21.15 -7.96
CA LYS A 118 12.27 -22.24 -8.86
C LYS A 118 13.07 -23.33 -8.15
N THR A 119 13.76 -23.01 -7.05
CA THR A 119 14.55 -23.99 -6.29
C THR A 119 13.74 -24.68 -5.19
N PHE A 120 12.45 -24.36 -5.01
CA PHE A 120 11.62 -24.97 -3.97
C PHE A 120 11.58 -26.50 -4.08
N GLY A 121 11.85 -27.17 -2.96
CA GLY A 121 11.93 -28.64 -2.87
C GLY A 121 13.29 -29.22 -3.25
N THR A 122 14.27 -28.39 -3.60
CA THR A 122 15.66 -28.79 -3.82
C THR A 122 16.53 -28.43 -2.61
N LYS A 123 17.77 -28.94 -2.58
CA LYS A 123 18.78 -28.59 -1.57
C LYS A 123 19.14 -27.10 -1.56
N ASP A 124 18.96 -26.41 -2.69
CA ASP A 124 19.34 -25.00 -2.85
C ASP A 124 18.27 -24.03 -2.34
N TRP A 125 17.07 -24.53 -2.02
CA TRP A 125 15.93 -23.72 -1.59
C TRP A 125 16.27 -22.76 -0.45
N LYS A 126 16.86 -23.27 0.63
CA LYS A 126 17.18 -22.45 1.82
C LYS A 126 18.15 -21.32 1.48
N LYS A 127 19.19 -21.63 0.70
CA LYS A 127 20.18 -20.65 0.25
C LYS A 127 19.54 -19.57 -0.63
N SER A 128 18.63 -19.94 -1.54
CA SER A 128 17.93 -18.97 -2.39
C SER A 128 16.98 -18.06 -1.59
N VAL A 129 16.29 -18.61 -0.59
CA VAL A 129 15.44 -17.82 0.33
C VAL A 129 16.27 -16.82 1.13
N ASP A 130 17.38 -17.26 1.72
CA ASP A 130 18.26 -16.39 2.51
C ASP A 130 18.82 -15.25 1.64
N LYS A 131 19.23 -15.58 0.40
CA LYS A 131 19.67 -14.58 -0.58
C LYS A 131 18.57 -13.57 -0.88
N PHE A 132 17.34 -14.03 -1.17
CA PHE A 132 16.20 -13.16 -1.45
C PHE A 132 15.90 -12.21 -0.29
N ILE A 133 15.87 -12.73 0.95
CA ILE A 133 15.58 -11.93 2.15
C ILE A 133 16.67 -10.88 2.37
N LEU A 134 17.95 -11.23 2.14
CA LEU A 134 19.07 -10.32 2.34
C LEU A 134 19.08 -9.18 1.30
N GLU A 135 18.91 -9.50 0.02
CA GLU A 135 18.90 -8.52 -1.07
C GLU A 135 17.67 -7.59 -0.98
N GLU A 136 16.47 -8.14 -0.73
CA GLU A 136 15.25 -7.33 -0.65
C GLU A 136 15.11 -6.58 0.69
N GLY A 137 15.70 -7.10 1.77
CA GLY A 137 15.79 -6.40 3.05
C GLY A 137 16.63 -5.12 2.92
N ASP A 138 17.71 -5.16 2.13
CA ASP A 138 18.56 -4.00 1.86
C ASP A 138 17.88 -3.00 0.90
N LEU A 139 17.24 -3.50 -0.16
CA LEU A 139 16.43 -2.67 -1.07
C LEU A 139 15.23 -2.01 -0.36
N SER A 140 14.50 -2.72 0.49
CA SER A 140 13.38 -2.17 1.27
C SER A 140 13.86 -1.08 2.24
N LYS A 141 15.03 -1.24 2.86
CA LYS A 141 15.67 -0.18 3.65
C LYS A 141 16.06 1.02 2.79
N LYS A 142 16.63 0.80 1.59
CA LYS A 142 16.96 1.85 0.63
C LYS A 142 15.72 2.63 0.18
N TYR A 143 14.65 1.96 -0.23
CA TYR A 143 13.38 2.58 -0.63
C TYR A 143 12.63 3.24 0.53
N LYS A 144 12.71 2.72 1.76
CA LYS A 144 12.18 3.40 2.96
C LYS A 144 12.98 4.65 3.30
N LYS A 145 14.30 4.63 3.10
CA LYS A 145 15.18 5.79 3.29
C LYS A 145 14.91 6.87 2.23
N GLU A 146 14.72 6.47 0.97
CA GLU A 146 14.30 7.37 -0.12
C GLU A 146 12.88 7.93 0.12
N ARG A 147 11.92 7.12 0.58
CA ARG A 147 10.58 7.62 0.95
C ARG A 147 10.56 8.54 2.17
N LYS A 148 11.44 8.34 3.15
CA LYS A 148 11.63 9.29 4.26
C LYS A 148 12.28 10.61 3.81
N GLN A 149 12.95 10.63 2.67
CA GLN A 149 13.56 11.85 2.10
C GLN A 149 12.56 12.71 1.30
N ILE A 150 11.39 12.18 0.91
CA ILE A 150 10.33 12.92 0.21
C ILE A 150 9.17 13.18 1.19
N LEU A 151 9.44 13.81 2.33
CA LEU A 151 8.36 14.28 3.20
C LEU A 151 8.00 15.71 2.81
N ILE A 152 6.71 16.03 2.78
CA ILE A 152 6.22 17.36 2.43
C ILE A 152 6.19 18.21 3.71
N PRO A 153 7.00 19.28 3.82
CA PRO A 153 6.99 20.13 5.00
C PRO A 153 5.76 21.05 5.01
N VAL A 154 5.09 21.12 6.16
CA VAL A 154 3.97 22.03 6.40
C VAL A 154 4.31 22.89 7.61
N LYS A 155 4.35 24.22 7.42
CA LYS A 155 4.63 25.18 8.49
C LYS A 155 3.31 25.69 9.04
N LEU A 156 3.09 25.49 10.33
CA LEU A 156 1.93 26.00 11.05
C LEU A 156 2.14 27.47 11.43
N SER A 157 1.04 28.17 11.73
CA SER A 157 1.05 29.57 12.18
C SER A 157 1.84 29.78 13.49
N ASN A 158 1.90 28.76 14.36
CA ASN A 158 2.71 28.77 15.59
C ASN A 158 4.22 28.50 15.35
N GLY A 159 4.67 28.43 14.09
CA GLY A 159 6.07 28.19 13.72
C GLY A 159 6.49 26.72 13.69
N LYS A 160 5.66 25.79 14.18
CA LYS A 160 5.94 24.35 14.13
C LYS A 160 5.94 23.86 12.67
N THR A 161 6.92 23.04 12.32
CA THR A 161 6.95 22.37 11.01
C THR A 161 6.56 20.90 11.16
N LEU A 162 5.50 20.49 10.48
CA LEU A 162 5.05 19.11 10.34
C LEU A 162 5.59 18.52 9.04
N LYS A 163 5.67 17.20 8.98
CA LYS A 163 6.17 16.47 7.81
C LYS A 163 5.13 15.43 7.41
N LEU A 164 4.42 15.71 6.33
CA LEU A 164 3.45 14.80 5.74
C LEU A 164 4.18 13.73 4.91
N SER A 165 3.63 12.51 4.91
CA SER A 165 4.09 11.45 4.00
C SER A 165 3.88 11.84 2.52
N ALA A 166 4.71 11.32 1.62
CA ALA A 166 4.61 11.63 0.19
C ALA A 166 3.30 11.10 -0.40
N GLY A 167 2.60 11.91 -1.20
CA GLY A 167 1.46 11.47 -1.99
C GLY A 167 0.54 12.61 -2.42
N LYS A 168 -0.17 12.42 -3.54
CA LYS A 168 -1.07 13.43 -4.14
C LYS A 168 -2.07 14.02 -3.14
N HIS A 169 -2.63 13.19 -2.26
CA HIS A 169 -3.57 13.64 -1.23
C HIS A 169 -2.88 14.57 -0.21
N ASN A 170 -1.71 14.18 0.28
CA ASN A 170 -0.92 14.99 1.22
C ASN A 170 -0.34 16.25 0.55
N GLU A 171 -0.11 16.25 -0.78
CA GLU A 171 0.23 17.46 -1.55
C GLU A 171 -0.93 18.46 -1.53
N VAL A 172 -2.17 17.99 -1.67
CA VAL A 172 -3.37 18.85 -1.54
C VAL A 172 -3.54 19.35 -0.12
N GLN A 173 -3.37 18.51 0.90
CA GLN A 173 -3.39 18.95 2.30
C GLN A 173 -2.35 20.04 2.59
N ALA A 174 -1.12 19.88 2.08
CA ALA A 174 -0.09 20.91 2.20
C ALA A 174 -0.49 22.21 1.46
N ALA A 175 -1.08 22.11 0.26
CA ALA A 175 -1.57 23.27 -0.48
C ALA A 175 -2.74 23.97 0.24
N ILE A 176 -3.59 23.24 0.97
CA ILE A 176 -4.63 23.85 1.82
C ILE A 176 -3.97 24.74 2.89
N VAL A 177 -2.97 24.23 3.60
CA VAL A 177 -2.30 25.01 4.65
C VAL A 177 -1.52 26.19 4.08
N HIS A 178 -0.80 26.03 2.96
CA HIS A 178 0.07 27.08 2.42
C HIS A 178 -0.65 28.08 1.52
N SER A 179 -1.61 27.64 0.70
CA SER A 179 -2.25 28.47 -0.33
C SER A 179 -3.68 28.85 0.03
N PHE A 180 -4.50 27.90 0.49
CA PHE A 180 -5.89 28.20 0.86
C PHE A 180 -5.93 29.07 2.12
N ALA A 181 -5.22 28.69 3.19
CA ALA A 181 -5.24 29.43 4.44
C ALA A 181 -4.74 30.87 4.25
N ALA A 182 -3.66 31.07 3.49
CA ALA A 182 -3.13 32.41 3.20
C ALA A 182 -4.13 33.35 2.50
N ARG A 183 -5.06 32.80 1.71
CA ARG A 183 -6.03 33.57 0.93
C ARG A 183 -7.38 33.73 1.63
N PHE A 184 -7.86 32.66 2.28
CA PHE A 184 -9.24 32.57 2.76
C PHE A 184 -9.37 32.51 4.28
N ALA A 185 -8.32 32.06 4.98
CA ALA A 185 -8.26 31.94 6.44
C ALA A 185 -6.97 32.60 6.98
N ASN A 186 -6.68 33.82 6.49
CA ASN A 186 -5.41 34.49 6.78
C ASN A 186 -5.30 34.80 8.27
N GLY A 187 -4.20 34.36 8.90
CA GLY A 187 -4.03 34.41 10.36
C GLY A 187 -4.78 33.31 11.12
N GLY A 188 -5.48 32.41 10.42
CA GLY A 188 -6.14 31.25 11.01
C GLY A 188 -5.15 30.20 11.54
N SER A 189 -5.54 29.53 12.60
CA SER A 189 -4.78 28.46 13.26
C SER A 189 -5.26 27.10 12.77
N VAL A 190 -4.34 26.28 12.27
CA VAL A 190 -4.62 24.87 11.97
C VAL A 190 -4.85 24.15 13.31
N LEU A 191 -6.05 23.59 13.51
CA LEU A 191 -6.42 22.84 14.71
C LEU A 191 -6.32 21.33 14.51
N TYR A 192 -6.41 20.87 13.26
CA TYR A 192 -6.27 19.46 12.91
C TYR A 192 -5.61 19.33 11.54
N LEU A 193 -4.70 18.36 11.43
CA LEU A 193 -4.13 17.92 10.16
C LEU A 193 -3.95 16.40 10.21
N GLY A 194 -4.69 15.69 9.37
CA GLY A 194 -4.54 14.25 9.17
C GLY A 194 -3.38 13.91 8.23
N ASP A 195 -2.82 12.71 8.34
CA ASP A 195 -1.91 12.13 7.34
C ASP A 195 -2.43 10.76 6.90
N THR A 196 -2.39 10.49 5.59
CA THR A 196 -2.77 9.19 5.02
C THR A 196 -2.01 8.00 5.62
N ALA A 197 -0.78 8.21 6.10
CA ALA A 197 0.04 7.21 6.79
C ALA A 197 -0.11 7.22 8.32
N LYS A 198 -0.55 8.34 8.91
CA LYS A 198 -0.77 8.51 10.36
C LYS A 198 -2.01 9.37 10.60
N LYS A 199 -3.11 8.73 10.99
CA LYS A 199 -4.43 9.35 11.09
C LYS A 199 -4.44 10.69 11.84
N ASP A 200 -3.65 10.85 12.90
CA ASP A 200 -3.53 12.11 13.65
C ASP A 200 -2.08 12.63 13.60
N LEU A 201 -1.75 13.40 12.55
CA LEU A 201 -0.43 14.02 12.47
C LEU A 201 -0.33 15.22 13.41
N TYR A 202 -1.42 15.97 13.56
CA TYR A 202 -1.53 17.10 14.49
C TYR A 202 -2.98 17.33 14.93
N VAL A 203 -3.18 17.53 16.23
CA VAL A 203 -4.46 17.89 16.85
C VAL A 203 -4.21 18.92 17.94
N ASP A 204 -4.95 20.03 17.93
CA ASP A 204 -5.05 20.99 19.03
C ASP A 204 -6.32 20.69 19.84
N GLU A 205 -6.23 19.66 20.69
CA GLU A 205 -7.36 19.19 21.49
C GLU A 205 -7.93 20.26 22.41
N LYS A 206 -7.08 21.17 22.90
CA LYS A 206 -7.49 22.24 23.81
C LYS A 206 -8.40 23.22 23.09
N MET A 207 -7.97 23.76 21.95
CA MET A 207 -8.76 24.72 21.19
C MET A 207 -10.05 24.08 20.64
N LEU A 208 -9.98 22.84 20.15
CA LEU A 208 -11.17 22.13 19.69
C LEU A 208 -12.19 21.92 20.81
N LYS A 209 -11.74 21.62 22.03
CA LYS A 209 -12.61 21.52 23.20
C LYS A 209 -13.21 22.87 23.60
N GLU A 210 -12.43 23.95 23.54
CA GLU A 210 -12.92 25.32 23.78
C GLU A 210 -13.99 25.74 22.77
N LEU A 211 -13.89 25.27 21.52
CA LEU A 211 -14.89 25.45 20.46
C LEU A 211 -16.09 24.49 20.58
N GLY A 212 -16.14 23.63 21.61
CA GLY A 212 -17.24 22.68 21.81
C GLY A 212 -17.17 21.43 20.92
N ILE A 213 -16.00 21.11 20.35
CA ILE A 213 -15.77 19.96 19.46
C ILE A 213 -14.78 19.00 20.13
N PRO A 214 -15.20 18.21 21.13
CA PRO A 214 -14.32 17.23 21.75
C PRO A 214 -13.96 16.12 20.75
N VAL A 215 -12.67 15.90 20.55
CA VAL A 215 -12.15 14.83 19.69
C VAL A 215 -11.79 13.61 20.53
N ASN A 216 -12.12 12.41 20.04
CA ASN A 216 -11.66 11.13 20.59
C ASN A 216 -11.02 10.26 19.50
N GLN A 217 -10.42 9.12 19.87
CA GLN A 217 -9.73 8.21 18.94
C GLN A 217 -10.65 7.59 17.85
N HIS A 218 -11.96 7.75 17.96
CA HIS A 218 -12.95 7.25 16.99
C HIS A 218 -13.65 8.38 16.21
N SER A 219 -13.34 9.64 16.47
CA SER A 219 -13.90 10.79 15.78
C SER A 219 -13.53 10.75 14.30
N LYS A 220 -14.52 10.86 13.42
CA LYS A 220 -14.29 11.10 11.99
C LYS A 220 -14.11 12.61 11.80
N LEU A 221 -12.88 13.03 11.61
CA LEU A 221 -12.51 14.42 11.34
C LEU A 221 -12.25 14.63 9.85
N PRO A 222 -12.47 15.86 9.33
CA PRO A 222 -12.02 16.22 8.00
C PRO A 222 -10.49 16.24 7.94
N ASP A 223 -9.92 16.21 6.75
CA ASP A 223 -8.45 16.21 6.57
C ASP A 223 -7.73 17.40 7.21
N VAL A 224 -8.34 18.59 7.17
CA VAL A 224 -7.78 19.82 7.76
C VAL A 224 -8.89 20.61 8.47
N ILE A 225 -8.61 21.08 9.69
CA ILE A 225 -9.44 22.07 10.40
C ILE A 225 -8.62 23.33 10.61
N ILE A 226 -9.18 24.49 10.22
CA ILE A 226 -8.57 25.81 10.44
C ILE A 226 -9.58 26.70 11.16
N TYR A 227 -9.14 27.39 12.21
CA TYR A 227 -9.94 28.36 12.92
C TYR A 227 -9.40 29.78 12.74
N ASP A 228 -10.21 30.67 12.17
CA ASP A 228 -9.92 32.09 12.03
C ASP A 228 -10.57 32.84 13.21
N HIS A 229 -9.73 33.25 14.16
CA HIS A 229 -10.15 33.98 15.36
C HIS A 229 -10.76 35.35 15.04
N SER A 230 -10.32 36.01 13.96
CA SER A 230 -10.75 37.37 13.64
C SER A 230 -12.18 37.40 13.13
N LYS A 231 -12.56 36.38 12.35
CA LYS A 231 -13.89 36.23 11.75
C LYS A 231 -14.79 35.26 12.51
N ASN A 232 -14.25 34.59 13.53
CA ASN A 232 -14.91 33.49 14.24
C ASN A 232 -15.41 32.39 13.28
N TRP A 233 -14.56 32.00 12.32
CA TRP A 233 -14.89 31.00 11.31
C TRP A 233 -14.11 29.71 11.53
N LEU A 234 -14.81 28.59 11.48
CA LEU A 234 -14.22 27.26 11.48
C LEU A 234 -14.32 26.64 10.09
N PHE A 235 -13.17 26.45 9.45
CA PHE A 235 -13.06 25.78 8.17
C PHE A 235 -12.86 24.28 8.41
N LEU A 236 -13.75 23.47 7.84
CA LEU A 236 -13.67 22.01 7.80
C LEU A 236 -13.39 21.60 6.35
N ILE A 237 -12.19 21.11 6.06
CA ILE A 237 -11.70 20.98 4.69
C ILE A 237 -11.29 19.53 4.43
N GLU A 238 -11.87 18.92 3.40
CA GLU A 238 -11.51 17.59 2.92
C GLU A 238 -10.65 17.70 1.66
N ALA A 239 -9.48 17.07 1.67
CA ALA A 239 -8.56 17.01 0.55
C ALA A 239 -8.99 15.89 -0.43
N VAL A 240 -9.99 16.16 -1.26
CA VAL A 240 -10.41 15.17 -2.26
C VAL A 240 -9.39 15.10 -3.39
N THR A 241 -8.81 13.93 -3.57
CA THR A 241 -8.06 13.59 -4.78
C THR A 241 -8.79 12.47 -5.50
N SER A 242 -8.77 12.47 -6.83
CA SER A 242 -9.08 11.25 -7.56
C SER A 242 -8.09 10.19 -7.08
N HIS A 243 -8.61 9.15 -6.42
CA HIS A 243 -7.79 8.18 -5.71
C HIS A 243 -6.61 7.77 -6.59
N ALA A 244 -5.39 7.82 -6.04
CA ALA A 244 -4.22 7.28 -6.71
C ALA A 244 -4.43 5.78 -6.91
#